data_AF-A0A9E0IKH3-F1
#
_entry.id   AF-A0A9E0IKH3-F1
#
_cell.length_a   1.000
_cell.length_b   1.000
_cell.length_c   1.000
_cell.angle_alpha   90.00
_cell.angle_beta   90.00
_cell.angle_gamma   90.00
#
_symmetry.space_group_name_H-M   'P 1'
#
loop_
_entity.id
_entity.type
_entity.pdbx_description
1 polymer ?
#
loop_
_entity_poly.entity_id
_entity_poly.type
_entity_poly.pdbx_seq_one_letter_code
_entity_poly.pdbx_strand_id
1 'polypeptide(L)'
;MVGRRPRWLLGLVGLAWLGLAPACSDLRDFRGTWAGPVAVGSGPGASAVLTGFPAATEAQLRIDRADTTGFAGELTVADQIAAAPLASVPGAEADVLAGLTFAGAPLRVYLGFAPMTDGAGDALVVLSVHDEDRVELRLVRAGPAPRYGVFALARSAP
;
A
#
# COMPACT_ATOMS: atom_id res chain seq x y z
N MET A 1 -49.71 30.74 39.23
CA MET A 1 -49.55 29.92 38.01
C MET A 1 -48.06 29.80 37.72
N VAL A 2 -47.46 28.63 37.96
CA VAL A 2 -46.02 28.39 37.79
C VAL A 2 -45.84 27.41 36.62
N GLY A 3 -45.32 27.92 35.49
CA GLY A 3 -45.13 27.14 34.27
C GLY A 3 -43.88 26.26 34.34
N ARG A 4 -44.04 24.94 34.26
CA ARG A 4 -42.95 23.96 34.17
C ARG A 4 -42.38 23.96 32.74
N ARG A 5 -41.08 24.26 32.59
CA ARG A 5 -40.37 24.15 31.30
C ARG A 5 -39.92 22.70 31.03
N PRO A 6 -40.07 22.18 29.80
CA PRO A 6 -39.73 20.80 29.44
C PRO A 6 -38.21 20.61 29.29
N ARG A 7 -37.60 19.67 30.04
CA ARG A 7 -36.15 19.34 30.12
C ARG A 7 -35.61 18.36 29.05
N TRP A 8 -36.31 18.16 27.93
CA TRP A 8 -36.15 17.00 27.03
C TRP A 8 -35.26 17.31 25.81
N LEU A 9 -34.91 18.57 25.58
CA LEU A 9 -34.16 19.01 24.39
C LEU A 9 -32.64 18.86 24.51
N LEU A 10 -32.09 18.58 25.69
CA LEU A 10 -30.64 18.45 25.90
C LEU A 10 -30.08 17.05 25.59
N GLY A 11 -30.93 16.03 25.41
CA GLY A 11 -30.49 14.65 25.18
C GLY A 11 -30.05 14.32 23.75
N LEU A 12 -30.52 15.08 22.75
CA LEU A 12 -30.31 14.75 21.32
C LEU A 12 -29.05 15.37 20.71
N VAL A 13 -28.44 16.38 21.35
CA VAL A 13 -27.24 17.05 20.82
C VAL A 13 -25.96 16.23 21.09
N GLY A 14 -25.95 15.39 22.13
CA GLY A 14 -24.77 14.58 22.47
C GLY A 14 -24.49 13.40 21.53
N LEU A 15 -25.52 12.84 20.88
CA LEU A 15 -25.37 11.65 20.03
C LEU A 15 -24.85 11.97 18.62
N ALA A 16 -25.03 13.21 18.14
CA ALA A 16 -24.55 13.64 16.82
C ALA A 16 -23.02 13.86 16.78
N TRP A 17 -22.37 14.00 17.95
CA TRP A 17 -20.92 14.26 18.03
C TRP A 17 -20.06 12.99 18.04
N LEU A 18 -20.60 11.81 18.34
CA LEU A 18 -19.82 10.56 18.33
C LEU A 18 -19.63 9.92 16.94
N GLY A 19 -20.32 10.40 15.91
CA GLY A 19 -20.28 9.80 14.56
C GLY A 19 -19.34 10.47 13.56
N LEU A 20 -18.69 11.58 13.93
CA LEU A 20 -17.90 12.41 13.02
C LEU A 20 -16.43 12.51 13.43
N ALA A 21 -15.86 11.44 14.00
CA ALA A 21 -14.41 11.32 13.98
C ALA A 21 -14.01 11.20 12.50
N PRO A 22 -13.32 12.19 11.90
CA PRO A 22 -12.85 12.04 10.55
C PRO A 22 -11.89 10.85 10.54
N ALA A 23 -12.29 9.75 9.93
CA ALA A 23 -11.38 8.70 9.52
C ALA A 23 -10.56 9.21 8.32
N CYS A 24 -9.87 10.35 8.50
CA CYS A 24 -8.74 10.68 7.68
C CYS A 24 -7.65 9.71 8.11
N SER A 25 -7.54 8.57 7.44
CA SER A 25 -6.35 7.73 7.52
C SER A 25 -5.19 8.58 7.02
N ASP A 26 -4.38 9.07 7.96
CA ASP A 26 -3.17 9.79 7.61
C ASP A 26 -2.21 8.76 6.98
N LEU A 27 -1.76 9.02 5.76
CA LEU A 27 -0.79 8.16 5.07
C LEU A 27 0.52 8.00 5.87
N ARG A 28 0.76 8.86 6.87
CA ARG A 28 1.88 8.74 7.82
C ARG A 28 1.87 7.45 8.63
N ASP A 29 0.72 6.80 8.82
CA ASP A 29 0.62 5.57 9.61
C ASP A 29 1.31 4.38 8.93
N PHE A 30 1.65 4.47 7.64
CA PHE A 30 2.27 3.38 6.89
C PHE A 30 3.79 3.25 7.07
N ARG A 31 4.43 4.12 7.87
CA ARG A 31 5.86 3.97 8.20
C ARG A 31 6.14 2.66 8.94
N GLY A 32 7.30 2.07 8.69
CA GLY A 32 7.76 0.85 9.34
C GLY A 32 8.12 -0.26 8.35
N THR A 33 8.27 -1.47 8.86
CA THR A 33 8.64 -2.64 8.06
C THR A 33 7.42 -3.48 7.73
N TRP A 34 7.35 -3.90 6.48
CA TRP A 34 6.29 -4.69 5.91
C TRP A 34 6.89 -5.93 5.25
N ALA A 35 6.26 -7.08 5.41
CA ALA A 35 6.74 -8.31 4.81
C ALA A 35 5.57 -9.18 4.36
N GLY A 36 5.82 -10.02 3.36
CA GLY A 36 4.85 -11.00 2.94
C GLY A 36 5.33 -11.86 1.77
N PRO A 37 4.68 -13.01 1.58
CA PRO A 37 4.98 -13.89 0.48
C PRO A 37 4.48 -13.30 -0.84
N VAL A 38 5.04 -13.80 -1.94
CA VAL A 38 4.45 -13.63 -3.26
C VAL A 38 3.02 -14.20 -3.23
N ALA A 39 2.06 -13.39 -3.64
CA ALA A 39 0.66 -13.75 -3.67
C ALA A 39 0.45 -14.86 -4.72
N VAL A 40 0.20 -16.06 -4.23
CA VAL A 40 -0.33 -17.15 -5.05
C VAL A 40 -1.85 -16.98 -5.05
N GLY A 41 -2.41 -16.62 -6.20
CA GLY A 41 -3.81 -16.25 -6.35
C GLY A 41 -4.78 -17.19 -5.64
N SER A 42 -5.65 -16.64 -4.79
CA SER A 42 -6.79 -17.35 -4.19
C SER A 42 -8.08 -16.74 -4.74
N GLY A 43 -8.52 -17.16 -5.93
CA GLY A 43 -9.75 -16.66 -6.54
C GLY A 43 -10.01 -17.22 -7.96
N PRO A 44 -11.26 -17.21 -8.44
CA PRO A 44 -11.57 -17.56 -9.83
C PRO A 44 -10.95 -16.52 -10.77
N GLY A 45 -10.03 -16.95 -11.63
CA GLY A 45 -9.18 -16.06 -12.46
C GLY A 45 -7.81 -15.75 -11.85
N ALA A 46 -7.57 -16.16 -10.60
CA ALA A 46 -6.29 -16.06 -9.92
C ALA A 46 -5.38 -17.25 -10.31
N SER A 47 -5.18 -17.45 -11.62
CA SER A 47 -3.95 -18.10 -12.04
C SER A 47 -2.83 -17.17 -11.62
N ALA A 48 -2.03 -17.62 -10.65
CA ALA A 48 -0.79 -16.95 -10.28
C ALA A 48 0.10 -16.90 -11.53
N VAL A 49 -0.07 -15.88 -12.36
CA VAL A 49 0.92 -15.53 -13.35
C VAL A 49 2.04 -14.97 -12.52
N LEU A 50 2.91 -15.84 -12.02
CA LEU A 50 4.20 -15.48 -11.49
C LEU A 50 5.17 -15.84 -12.60
N THR A 51 5.88 -14.84 -13.11
CA THR A 51 6.92 -15.09 -14.11
C THR A 51 8.25 -14.81 -13.42
N GLY A 52 9.06 -15.85 -13.28
CA GLY A 52 10.40 -15.72 -12.73
C GLY A 52 10.49 -15.47 -11.22
N PHE A 53 9.43 -15.69 -10.44
CA PHE A 53 9.49 -15.70 -8.98
C PHE A 53 9.09 -17.09 -8.44
N PRO A 54 9.96 -17.76 -7.65
CA PRO A 54 9.56 -18.93 -6.88
C PRO A 54 8.34 -18.66 -5.98
N ALA A 55 7.48 -19.65 -5.77
CA ALA A 55 6.28 -19.50 -4.95
C ALA A 55 6.58 -19.19 -3.46
N ALA A 56 7.79 -19.50 -3.00
CA ALA A 56 8.25 -19.22 -1.63
C ALA A 56 9.00 -17.88 -1.53
N THR A 57 9.05 -17.06 -2.59
CA THR A 57 9.73 -15.77 -2.53
C THR A 57 8.96 -14.81 -1.61
N GLU A 58 9.69 -14.19 -0.69
CA GLU A 58 9.19 -13.13 0.17
C GLU A 58 9.75 -11.77 -0.26
N ALA A 59 8.94 -10.74 -0.03
CA ALA A 59 9.36 -9.34 -0.13
C ALA A 59 9.30 -8.69 1.25
N GLN A 60 10.26 -7.81 1.50
CA GLN A 60 10.32 -6.93 2.66
C GLN A 60 10.44 -5.49 2.18
N LEU A 61 9.62 -4.61 2.74
CA LEU A 61 9.58 -3.20 2.41
C LEU A 61 9.69 -2.39 3.70
N ARG A 62 10.73 -1.56 3.80
CA ARG A 62 10.83 -0.54 4.84
C ARG A 62 10.32 0.77 4.28
N ILE A 63 9.27 1.32 4.88
CA ILE A 63 8.67 2.59 4.49
C ILE A 63 9.14 3.68 5.45
N ASP A 64 9.90 4.65 4.93
CA ASP A 64 10.38 5.80 5.69
C ASP A 64 9.43 6.98 5.56
N ARG A 65 8.85 7.15 4.37
CA ARG A 65 7.87 8.19 4.06
C ARG A 65 6.88 7.66 3.03
N ALA A 66 5.60 7.87 3.30
CA ALA A 66 4.51 7.73 2.34
C ALA A 66 3.52 8.86 2.62
N ASP A 67 3.30 9.73 1.66
CA ASP A 67 2.35 10.84 1.78
C ASP A 67 1.87 11.31 0.39
N THR A 68 1.11 12.41 0.37
CA THR A 68 0.54 12.94 -0.87
C THR A 68 1.55 13.52 -1.85
N THR A 69 2.81 13.68 -1.44
CA THR A 69 3.91 14.20 -2.24
C THR A 69 4.86 13.12 -2.71
N GLY A 70 4.82 11.92 -2.11
CA GLY A 70 5.47 10.73 -2.64
C GLY A 70 5.86 9.69 -1.61
N PHE A 71 6.71 8.75 -2.07
CA PHE A 71 7.20 7.63 -1.30
C PHE A 71 8.74 7.62 -1.22
N ALA A 72 9.26 7.18 -0.08
CA ALA A 72 10.66 6.82 0.09
C ALA A 72 10.79 5.64 1.07
N GLY A 73 11.67 4.70 0.74
CA GLY A 73 11.91 3.51 1.55
C GLY A 73 13.00 2.61 0.95
N GLU A 74 12.98 1.35 1.35
CA GLU A 74 13.92 0.33 0.92
C GLU A 74 13.20 -0.99 0.67
N LEU A 75 13.52 -1.64 -0.45
CA LEU A 75 12.92 -2.88 -0.89
C LEU A 75 13.94 -4.01 -0.91
N THR A 76 13.58 -5.14 -0.31
CA THR A 76 14.29 -6.41 -0.44
C THR A 76 13.32 -7.47 -0.97
N VAL A 77 13.76 -8.26 -1.93
CA VAL A 77 13.03 -9.41 -2.45
C VAL A 77 14.02 -10.55 -2.55
N ALA A 78 13.74 -11.66 -1.86
CA ALA A 78 14.70 -12.75 -1.72
C ALA A 78 15.31 -13.17 -3.07
N ASP A 79 16.64 -13.14 -3.14
CA ASP A 79 17.47 -13.44 -4.32
C ASP A 79 17.27 -12.56 -5.57
N GLN A 80 16.36 -11.57 -5.53
CA GLN A 80 15.98 -10.75 -6.70
C GLN A 80 16.35 -9.28 -6.53
N ILE A 81 16.20 -8.70 -5.34
CA ILE A 81 16.47 -7.30 -5.03
C ILE A 81 17.09 -7.24 -3.63
N ALA A 82 18.28 -6.65 -3.48
CA ALA A 82 19.01 -6.61 -2.22
C ALA A 82 19.02 -5.20 -1.63
N ALA A 83 18.17 -4.94 -0.62
CA ALA A 83 18.10 -3.69 0.13
C ALA A 83 18.18 -2.43 -0.76
N ALA A 84 17.42 -2.43 -1.87
CA ALA A 84 17.49 -1.37 -2.85
C ALA A 84 16.71 -0.14 -2.37
N PRO A 85 17.27 1.08 -2.47
CA PRO A 85 16.51 2.28 -2.20
C PRO A 85 15.34 2.37 -3.18
N LEU A 86 14.16 2.68 -2.68
CA LEU A 86 12.95 2.82 -3.47
C LEU A 86 12.34 4.20 -3.22
N ALA A 87 12.16 4.95 -4.28
CA ALA A 87 11.52 6.26 -4.25
C ALA A 87 10.48 6.36 -5.37
N SER A 88 9.48 7.23 -5.17
CA SER A 88 8.53 7.53 -6.23
C SER A 88 9.21 8.19 -7.43
N VAL A 89 8.72 7.87 -8.63
CA VAL A 89 9.08 8.57 -9.86
C VAL A 89 8.53 9.99 -9.78
N PRO A 90 9.37 11.04 -9.84
CA PRO A 90 8.91 12.42 -9.73
C PRO A 90 7.83 12.76 -10.76
N GLY A 91 6.71 13.30 -10.28
CA GLY A 91 5.57 13.69 -11.10
C GLY A 91 4.52 12.59 -11.28
N ALA A 92 4.87 11.32 -11.07
CA ALA A 92 3.90 10.22 -11.11
C ALA A 92 2.89 10.30 -9.94
N GLU A 93 3.25 10.99 -8.86
CA GLU A 93 2.39 11.21 -7.70
C GLU A 93 1.25 12.19 -7.98
N ALA A 94 1.40 13.00 -9.04
CA ALA A 94 0.39 13.95 -9.51
C ALA A 94 -0.54 13.33 -10.58
N ASP A 95 -0.29 12.10 -11.00
CA ASP A 95 -1.18 11.40 -11.93
C ASP A 95 -2.54 11.16 -11.27
N VAL A 96 -3.61 11.50 -11.99
CA VAL A 96 -5.00 11.29 -11.56
C VAL A 96 -5.24 9.83 -11.18
N LEU A 97 -4.58 8.90 -11.86
CA LEU A 97 -4.69 7.46 -11.57
C LEU A 97 -4.10 7.08 -10.21
N ALA A 98 -3.17 7.87 -9.65
CA ALA A 98 -2.60 7.63 -8.33
C ALA A 98 -3.57 7.96 -7.18
N GLY A 99 -4.68 8.68 -7.47
CA GLY A 99 -5.67 9.14 -6.50
C GLY A 99 -7.09 8.61 -6.70
N LEU A 100 -7.32 7.64 -7.61
CA LEU A 100 -8.64 7.05 -7.79
C LEU A 100 -8.98 6.11 -6.63
N THR A 101 -9.95 6.50 -5.80
CA THR A 101 -10.44 5.69 -4.68
C THR A 101 -11.88 5.21 -4.93
N PHE A 102 -12.11 3.90 -4.83
CA PHE A 102 -13.41 3.25 -4.72
C PHE A 102 -13.37 2.30 -3.50
N ALA A 103 -14.51 1.77 -3.05
CA ALA A 103 -14.52 0.84 -1.92
C ALA A 103 -13.62 -0.38 -2.21
N GLY A 104 -12.63 -0.64 -1.36
CA GLY A 104 -11.60 -1.67 -1.56
C GLY A 104 -10.46 -1.29 -2.52
N ALA A 105 -10.45 -0.06 -3.06
CA ALA A 105 -9.33 0.46 -3.83
C ALA A 105 -8.15 0.81 -2.92
N PRO A 106 -6.93 0.88 -3.48
CA PRO A 106 -5.82 1.53 -2.79
C PRO A 106 -6.20 2.96 -2.36
N LEU A 107 -5.80 3.35 -1.15
CA LEU A 107 -5.75 4.74 -0.70
C LEU A 107 -4.79 5.55 -1.58
N ARG A 108 -3.70 4.92 -2.02
CA ARG A 108 -2.71 5.54 -2.89
C ARG A 108 -1.88 4.51 -3.65
N VAL A 109 -1.41 4.91 -4.83
CA VAL A 109 -0.45 4.15 -5.62
C VAL A 109 0.81 4.98 -5.83
N TYR A 110 1.97 4.35 -5.65
CA TYR A 110 3.28 4.91 -5.95
C TYR A 110 3.96 4.05 -7.02
N LEU A 111 4.69 4.71 -7.93
CA LEU A 111 5.50 4.06 -8.95
C LEU A 111 6.96 4.33 -8.65
N GLY A 112 7.81 3.32 -8.73
CA GLY A 112 9.25 3.44 -8.54
C GLY A 112 10.01 2.42 -9.38
N PHE A 113 11.34 2.46 -9.31
CA PHE A 113 12.19 1.46 -9.93
C PHE A 113 13.14 0.90 -8.88
N ALA A 114 13.40 -0.41 -8.97
CA ALA A 114 14.37 -1.07 -8.12
C ALA A 114 15.32 -1.92 -8.97
N PRO A 115 16.65 -1.78 -8.78
CA PRO A 115 17.63 -2.60 -9.48
C PRO A 115 17.51 -4.06 -9.07
N MET A 116 17.53 -4.94 -10.07
CA MET A 116 17.53 -6.39 -9.86
C MET A 116 18.97 -6.90 -9.71
N THR A 117 19.15 -7.95 -8.90
CA THR A 117 20.46 -8.55 -8.60
C THR A 117 21.11 -9.26 -9.79
N ASP A 118 20.34 -9.63 -10.80
CA ASP A 118 20.83 -10.30 -12.01
C ASP A 118 21.49 -9.36 -13.03
N GLY A 119 21.53 -8.05 -12.76
CA GLY A 119 22.19 -7.05 -13.60
C GLY A 119 21.47 -6.76 -14.92
N ALA A 120 20.28 -7.33 -15.16
CA ALA A 120 19.52 -7.15 -16.40
C ALA A 120 18.68 -5.84 -16.43
N GLY A 121 18.96 -4.91 -15.51
CA GLY A 121 18.25 -3.64 -15.36
C GLY A 121 17.20 -3.66 -14.26
N ASP A 122 16.40 -2.59 -14.22
CA ASP A 122 15.47 -2.32 -13.13
C ASP A 122 14.11 -2.99 -13.35
N ALA A 123 13.45 -3.33 -12.25
CA ALA A 123 12.02 -3.66 -12.26
C ALA A 123 11.21 -2.39 -11.97
N LEU A 124 10.10 -2.22 -12.68
CA LEU A 124 9.04 -1.30 -12.29
C LEU A 124 8.39 -1.83 -11.02
N VAL A 125 8.31 -0.98 -10.02
CA VAL A 125 7.66 -1.23 -8.74
C VAL A 125 6.36 -0.44 -8.69
N VAL A 126 5.23 -1.13 -8.52
CA VAL A 126 3.93 -0.51 -8.22
C VAL A 126 3.59 -0.82 -6.78
N LEU A 127 3.55 0.21 -5.94
CA LEU A 127 3.22 0.10 -4.54
C LEU A 127 1.83 0.66 -4.28
N SER A 128 0.89 -0.20 -3.92
CA SER A 128 -0.47 0.17 -3.54
C SER A 128 -0.61 0.11 -2.03
N VAL A 129 -1.04 1.21 -1.42
CA VAL A 129 -1.35 1.26 0.01
C VAL A 129 -2.86 1.20 0.15
N HIS A 130 -3.38 0.26 0.95
CA HIS A 130 -4.80 0.06 1.19
C HIS A 130 -5.18 0.53 2.59
N ASP A 131 -6.49 0.63 2.85
CA ASP A 131 -6.99 0.64 4.22
C ASP A 131 -6.66 -0.69 4.92
N GLU A 132 -6.90 -0.75 6.24
CA GLU A 132 -6.73 -1.98 7.05
C GLU A 132 -5.30 -2.52 7.17
N ASP A 133 -4.28 -1.65 7.20
CA ASP A 133 -2.87 -2.05 7.35
C ASP A 133 -2.44 -3.11 6.30
N ARG A 134 -2.75 -2.86 5.03
CA ARG A 134 -2.33 -3.69 3.91
C ARG A 134 -1.54 -2.88 2.88
N VAL A 135 -0.41 -3.44 2.46
CA VAL A 135 0.40 -2.92 1.37
C VAL A 135 0.51 -3.99 0.29
N GLU A 136 0.31 -3.62 -0.97
CA GLU A 136 0.51 -4.52 -2.10
C GLU A 136 1.64 -4.01 -2.98
N LEU A 137 2.58 -4.89 -3.28
CA LEU A 137 3.74 -4.62 -4.11
C LEU A 137 3.60 -5.42 -5.41
N ARG A 138 3.68 -4.76 -6.56
CA ARG A 138 3.83 -5.43 -7.86
C ARG A 138 5.20 -5.13 -8.45
N LEU A 139 5.86 -6.17 -8.95
CA LEU A 139 7.12 -6.07 -9.67
C LEU A 139 6.89 -6.47 -11.12
N VAL A 140 7.32 -5.61 -12.04
CA VAL A 140 7.20 -5.85 -13.48
C VAL A 140 8.52 -5.54 -14.16
N ARG A 141 9.08 -6.51 -14.87
CA ARG A 141 10.23 -6.33 -15.74
C ARG A 141 10.01 -7.08 -17.04
N ALA A 142 10.14 -6.37 -18.16
CA ALA A 142 10.13 -6.96 -19.49
C ALA A 142 11.53 -7.47 -19.90
N GLY A 143 11.66 -8.03 -21.10
CA GLY A 143 12.95 -8.45 -21.66
C GLY A 143 13.12 -9.96 -21.75
N PRO A 144 14.37 -10.45 -21.94
CA PRO A 144 14.65 -11.86 -22.21
C PRO A 144 14.44 -12.78 -20.98
N ALA A 145 14.50 -12.21 -19.77
CA ALA A 145 14.18 -12.88 -18.51
C ALA A 145 13.08 -12.08 -17.79
N PRO A 146 11.83 -12.13 -18.29
CA PRO A 146 10.74 -11.32 -17.76
C PRO A 146 10.46 -11.69 -16.30
N ARG A 147 10.08 -10.69 -15.51
CA ARG A 147 9.68 -10.86 -14.11
C ARG A 147 8.31 -10.25 -13.91
N TYR A 148 7.41 -11.00 -13.30
CA TYR A 148 6.14 -10.48 -12.85
C TYR A 148 5.73 -11.17 -11.56
N GLY A 149 5.52 -10.39 -10.50
CA GLY A 149 5.14 -10.88 -9.18
C GLY A 149 4.30 -9.86 -8.43
N VAL A 150 3.37 -10.33 -7.62
CA VAL A 150 2.54 -9.53 -6.72
C VAL A 150 2.79 -10.03 -5.30
N PHE A 151 2.95 -9.15 -4.33
CA PHE A 151 3.19 -9.49 -2.93
C PHE A 151 2.18 -8.75 -2.07
N ALA A 152 1.50 -9.49 -1.19
CA ALA A 152 0.62 -8.91 -0.19
C ALA A 152 1.43 -8.78 1.10
N LEU A 153 1.78 -7.56 1.47
CA LEU A 153 2.62 -7.25 2.61
C LEU A 153 1.75 -6.87 3.81
N ALA A 154 2.07 -7.46 4.95
CA ALA A 154 1.52 -7.09 6.25
C ALA A 154 2.61 -6.42 7.08
N ARG A 155 2.20 -5.59 8.04
CA ARG A 155 3.14 -4.97 8.97
C ARG A 155 3.88 -6.05 9.76
N SER A 156 5.21 -5.99 9.75
CA SER A 156 6.03 -6.87 10.57
C SER A 156 5.93 -6.42 12.03
N ALA A 157 5.92 -7.37 12.96
CA ALA A 157 6.06 -7.04 14.38
C ALA A 157 7.40 -6.29 14.59
N PRO A 158 7.42 -5.26 15.45
CA PRO A 158 8.63 -4.50 15.75
C PRO A 158 9.71 -5.36 16.42
#